data_AF-A0A427Y148-F1
#
_entry.id   AF-A0A427Y148-F1
#
_cell.length_a   1.000
_cell.length_b   1.000
_cell.length_c   1.000
_cell.angle_alpha   90.00
_cell.angle_beta   90.00
_cell.angle_gamma   90.00
#
_symmetry.space_group_name_H-M   'P 1'
#
loop_
_entity.id
_entity.type
_entity.pdbx_description
1 polymer ?
#
loop_
_entity_poly.entity_id
_entity_poly.type
_entity_poly.pdbx_seq_one_letter_code
_entity_poly.pdbx_strand_id
1 'polypeptide(L)'
;MPSLPASNDSPLVRTSFTSDTAWTTLLRRTAETNSEGFRAYVHPVDDKAWADASPATLAKAAKESKVNALVLFIADERALREEGLPVLCVELAPDWDGEEEPRTFRCVVAELWAVENNLNIANMDWEDWEGALDEDGVHRGLTRGDNVQTGGEAPPLLLGEVPVMTLPTLKRPE
;
A
#
# COMPACT_ATOMS: atom_id res chain seq x y z
N MET A 1 -6.10 -3.56 22.16
CA MET A 1 -6.12 -2.55 21.08
C MET A 1 -7.25 -2.92 20.13
N PRO A 2 -7.82 -1.97 19.36
CA PRO A 2 -8.68 -2.33 18.24
C PRO A 2 -7.95 -3.30 17.29
N SER A 3 -8.67 -4.19 16.62
CA SER A 3 -8.11 -5.14 15.67
C SER A 3 -8.22 -4.60 14.25
N LEU A 4 -7.21 -4.85 13.42
CA LEU A 4 -7.33 -4.63 11.98
C LEU A 4 -8.17 -5.76 11.36
N PRO A 5 -8.97 -5.46 10.34
CA PRO A 5 -9.78 -6.47 9.66
C PRO A 5 -8.88 -7.53 9.01
N ALA A 6 -9.28 -8.80 9.10
CA ALA A 6 -8.65 -9.87 8.33
C ALA A 6 -9.01 -9.68 6.85
N SER A 7 -8.00 -9.43 6.03
CA SER A 7 -8.11 -9.19 4.58
C SER A 7 -6.92 -9.80 3.86
N ASN A 8 -7.11 -10.15 2.59
CA ASN A 8 -6.01 -10.47 1.67
C ASN A 8 -5.39 -9.21 1.05
N ASP A 9 -6.07 -8.07 1.18
CA ASP A 9 -5.62 -6.77 0.68
C ASP A 9 -4.86 -6.00 1.77
N SER A 10 -3.93 -5.16 1.37
CA SER A 10 -3.13 -4.32 2.27
C SER A 10 -4.01 -3.32 3.03
N PRO A 11 -3.91 -3.17 4.36
CA PRO A 11 -4.72 -2.19 5.08
C PRO A 11 -4.38 -0.76 4.67
N LEU A 12 -5.40 0.07 4.44
CA LEU A 12 -5.29 1.52 4.29
C LEU A 12 -6.04 2.18 5.45
N VAL A 13 -5.29 2.55 6.49
CA VAL A 13 -5.83 3.01 7.76
C VAL A 13 -5.89 4.52 7.80
N ARG A 14 -7.08 5.06 8.06
CA ARG A 14 -7.28 6.48 8.31
C ARG A 14 -6.92 6.81 9.75
N THR A 15 -5.89 7.63 9.94
CA THR A 15 -5.50 8.12 11.27
C THR A 15 -5.81 9.59 11.46
N SER A 16 -5.98 10.36 10.38
CA SER A 16 -6.44 11.74 10.42
C SER A 16 -7.88 11.90 9.95
N PHE A 17 -8.66 12.63 10.75
CA PHE A 17 -10.09 12.90 10.48
C PHE A 17 -10.34 14.38 10.14
N THR A 18 -9.31 15.10 9.70
CA THR A 18 -9.37 16.55 9.38
C THR A 18 -10.21 16.87 8.14
N SER A 19 -10.35 15.93 7.20
CA SER A 19 -11.13 16.13 5.97
C SER A 19 -11.71 14.81 5.43
N ASP A 20 -13.03 14.67 5.46
CA ASP A 20 -13.74 13.54 4.82
C ASP A 20 -13.70 13.61 3.29
N THR A 21 -13.60 14.83 2.75
CA THR A 21 -13.47 15.03 1.30
C THR A 21 -12.12 14.55 0.79
N ALA A 22 -11.04 14.84 1.51
CA ALA A 22 -9.71 14.36 1.16
C ALA A 22 -9.62 12.84 1.29
N TRP A 23 -10.19 12.27 2.37
CA TRP A 23 -10.29 10.82 2.54
C TRP A 23 -11.01 10.13 1.39
N THR A 24 -12.18 10.66 0.99
CA THR A 24 -12.95 10.13 -0.15
C THR A 24 -12.17 10.25 -1.46
N THR A 25 -11.43 11.34 -1.64
CA THR A 25 -10.58 11.56 -2.82
C THR A 25 -9.43 10.55 -2.86
N LEU A 26 -8.80 10.30 -1.71
CA LEU A 26 -7.73 9.31 -1.57
C LEU A 26 -8.24 7.92 -1.95
N LEU A 27 -9.36 7.46 -1.36
CA LEU A 27 -9.96 6.17 -1.69
C LEU A 27 -10.28 6.02 -3.18
N ARG A 28 -10.87 7.06 -3.78
CA ARG A 28 -11.20 7.08 -5.20
C ARG A 28 -9.94 6.93 -6.05
N ARG A 29 -8.86 7.64 -5.73
CA ARG A 29 -7.59 7.59 -6.48
C ARG A 29 -6.85 6.27 -6.27
N THR A 30 -6.90 5.68 -5.07
CA THR A 30 -6.31 4.35 -4.84
C THR A 30 -7.00 3.26 -5.66
N ALA A 31 -8.32 3.40 -5.89
CA ALA A 31 -9.10 2.47 -6.71
C ALA A 31 -8.95 2.69 -8.23
N GLU A 32 -8.30 3.77 -8.67
CA GLU A 32 -8.06 4.03 -10.09
C GLU A 32 -7.07 3.02 -10.66
N THR A 33 -7.35 2.58 -11.89
CA THR A 33 -6.45 1.73 -12.65
C THR A 33 -5.57 2.59 -13.54
N ASN A 34 -4.26 2.32 -13.54
CA ASN A 34 -3.31 3.00 -14.43
C ASN A 34 -3.48 2.58 -15.90
N SER A 35 -2.70 3.17 -16.80
CA SER A 35 -2.76 2.87 -18.24
C SER A 35 -2.47 1.41 -18.61
N GLU A 36 -1.82 0.67 -17.72
CA GLU A 36 -1.43 -0.72 -17.91
C GLU A 36 -2.37 -1.73 -17.24
N GLY A 37 -3.44 -1.26 -16.58
CA GLY A 37 -4.40 -2.15 -15.94
C GLY A 37 -4.14 -2.44 -14.46
N PHE A 38 -3.14 -1.80 -13.83
CA PHE A 38 -2.82 -2.01 -12.43
C PHE A 38 -3.47 -0.98 -11.49
N ARG A 39 -3.78 -1.41 -10.27
CA ARG A 39 -4.19 -0.57 -9.13
C ARG A 39 -3.61 -1.15 -7.85
N ALA A 40 -3.71 -0.43 -6.74
CA ALA A 40 -3.41 -0.98 -5.42
C ALA A 40 -4.61 -1.79 -4.88
N TYR A 41 -4.35 -2.98 -4.34
CA TYR A 41 -5.33 -3.79 -3.62
C TYR A 41 -5.26 -3.45 -2.14
N VAL A 42 -6.19 -2.59 -1.71
CA VAL A 42 -6.24 -2.12 -0.33
C VAL A 42 -7.58 -2.40 0.34
N HIS A 43 -7.55 -2.61 1.65
CA HIS A 43 -8.71 -2.65 2.52
C HIS A 43 -8.81 -1.35 3.34
N PRO A 44 -9.75 -0.44 3.04
CA PRO A 44 -9.93 0.79 3.81
C PRO A 44 -10.37 0.52 5.25
N VAL A 45 -9.72 1.19 6.21
CA VAL A 45 -10.08 1.16 7.64
C VAL A 45 -10.37 2.58 8.11
N ASP A 46 -11.65 2.90 8.26
CA ASP A 46 -12.17 4.21 8.69
C ASP A 46 -12.83 4.08 10.07
N ASP A 47 -12.00 3.90 11.11
CA ASP A 47 -12.42 3.77 12.50
C ASP A 47 -11.68 4.80 13.36
N LYS A 48 -12.43 5.64 14.08
CA LYS A 48 -11.88 6.66 14.98
C LYS A 48 -11.06 6.10 16.13
N ALA A 49 -11.16 4.80 16.41
CA ALA A 49 -10.27 4.13 17.36
C ALA A 49 -8.79 4.15 16.91
N TRP A 50 -8.53 4.43 15.62
CA TRP A 50 -7.19 4.60 15.06
C TRP A 50 -6.75 6.05 14.91
N ALA A 51 -7.52 7.02 15.43
CA ALA A 51 -7.12 8.42 15.41
C ALA A 51 -5.73 8.59 16.03
N ASP A 52 -4.85 9.29 15.30
CA ASP A 52 -3.46 9.60 15.71
C ASP A 52 -2.60 8.35 16.03
N ALA A 53 -2.99 7.15 15.57
CA ALA A 53 -2.21 5.93 15.79
C ALA A 53 -0.84 6.02 15.10
N SER A 54 0.21 5.63 15.82
CA SER A 54 1.58 5.60 15.29
C SER A 54 1.82 4.42 14.33
N PRO A 55 2.83 4.50 13.45
CA PRO A 55 3.25 3.37 12.61
C PRO A 55 3.52 2.09 13.41
N ALA A 56 4.30 2.17 14.50
CA ALA A 56 4.56 1.03 15.38
C ALA A 56 3.28 0.43 15.98
N THR A 57 2.30 1.27 16.37
CA THR A 57 1.00 0.81 16.90
C THR A 57 0.24 0.01 15.84
N LEU A 58 0.19 0.51 14.61
CA LEU A 58 -0.52 -0.14 13.50
C LEU A 58 0.19 -1.40 13.00
N ALA A 59 1.53 -1.39 12.92
CA ALA A 59 2.31 -2.57 12.58
C ALA A 59 2.11 -3.70 13.61
N LYS A 60 2.11 -3.37 14.90
CA LYS A 60 1.79 -4.32 15.97
C LYS A 60 0.38 -4.87 15.85
N ALA A 61 -0.61 -4.01 15.61
CA ALA A 61 -1.98 -4.43 15.40
C ALA A 61 -2.13 -5.34 14.16
N ALA A 62 -1.39 -5.07 13.08
CA ALA A 62 -1.38 -5.91 11.89
C ALA A 62 -0.83 -7.32 12.18
N LYS A 63 0.29 -7.39 12.91
CA LYS A 63 0.88 -8.66 13.38
C LYS A 63 -0.07 -9.45 14.28
N GLU A 64 -0.67 -8.79 15.27
CA GLU A 64 -1.66 -9.40 16.18
C GLU A 64 -2.92 -9.89 15.44
N SER A 65 -3.35 -9.14 14.42
CA SER A 65 -4.51 -9.47 13.58
C SER A 65 -4.20 -10.48 12.46
N LYS A 66 -2.92 -10.89 12.33
CA LYS A 66 -2.42 -11.79 11.28
C LYS A 66 -2.76 -11.29 9.87
N VAL A 67 -2.58 -9.99 9.64
CA VAL A 67 -2.68 -9.40 8.30
C VAL A 67 -1.69 -10.12 7.38
N ASN A 68 -2.17 -10.57 6.21
CA ASN A 68 -1.37 -11.30 5.23
C ASN A 68 -0.91 -10.35 4.11
N ALA A 69 -0.20 -9.30 4.49
CA ALA A 69 0.38 -8.31 3.60
C ALA A 69 1.77 -7.90 4.12
N LEU A 70 2.65 -7.47 3.23
CA LEU A 70 3.99 -6.98 3.52
C LEU A 70 4.05 -5.46 3.70
N VAL A 71 2.93 -4.76 3.46
CA VAL A 71 2.81 -3.31 3.61
C VAL A 71 1.45 -2.92 4.20
N LEU A 72 1.47 -1.89 5.05
CA LEU A 72 0.29 -1.17 5.53
C LEU A 72 0.40 0.30 5.12
N PHE A 73 -0.73 0.92 4.80
CA PHE A 73 -0.80 2.31 4.40
C PHE A 73 -1.50 3.16 5.47
N ILE A 74 -0.98 4.35 5.74
CA ILE A 74 -1.55 5.31 6.69
C ILE A 74 -1.96 6.59 5.96
N ALA A 75 -3.25 6.91 6.03
CA ALA A 75 -3.80 8.21 5.65
C ALA A 75 -3.80 9.14 6.87
N ASP A 76 -2.64 9.76 7.12
CA ASP A 76 -2.41 10.76 8.15
C ASP A 76 -2.73 12.18 7.67
N GLU A 77 -2.49 13.19 8.53
CA GLU A 77 -2.81 14.58 8.20
C GLU A 77 -2.06 15.05 6.95
N ARG A 78 -0.80 14.64 6.79
CA ARG A 78 0.02 14.99 5.63
C ARG A 78 -0.56 14.40 4.35
N ALA A 79 -0.93 13.11 4.37
CA ALA A 79 -1.56 12.45 3.24
C ALA A 79 -2.88 13.11 2.81
N LEU A 80 -3.65 13.66 3.75
CA LEU A 80 -4.95 14.29 3.47
C LEU A 80 -4.89 15.80 3.17
N ARG A 81 -3.74 16.45 3.39
CA ARG A 81 -3.58 17.90 3.20
C ARG A 81 -2.74 18.25 1.97
N GLU A 82 -1.76 17.41 1.63
CA GLU A 82 -0.78 17.73 0.59
C GLU A 82 -1.22 17.27 -0.81
N GLU A 83 -0.73 17.99 -1.82
CA GLU A 83 -0.90 17.58 -3.22
C GLU A 83 -0.25 16.22 -3.46
N GLY A 84 -0.85 15.42 -4.35
CA GLY A 84 -0.40 14.07 -4.61
C GLY A 84 -0.88 13.04 -3.58
N LEU A 85 -1.45 13.49 -2.45
CA LEU A 85 -1.91 12.63 -1.35
C LEU A 85 -0.82 11.64 -0.89
N PRO A 86 0.31 12.13 -0.33
CA PRO A 86 1.47 11.31 0.00
C PRO A 86 1.19 10.42 1.22
N VAL A 87 0.70 9.21 0.94
CA VAL A 87 0.35 8.19 1.92
C VAL A 87 1.62 7.62 2.54
N LEU A 88 1.61 7.41 3.85
CA LEU A 88 2.73 6.80 4.54
C LEU A 88 2.65 5.27 4.39
N CYS A 89 3.66 4.69 3.76
CA CYS A 89 3.87 3.25 3.65
C CYS A 89 4.61 2.77 4.91
N VAL A 90 4.14 1.67 5.50
CA VAL A 90 4.74 1.04 6.68
C VAL A 90 5.04 -0.40 6.34
N GLU A 91 6.29 -0.79 6.52
CA GLU A 91 6.70 -2.17 6.29
C GLU A 91 6.10 -3.10 7.34
N LEU A 92 5.56 -4.24 6.91
CA LEU A 92 5.13 -5.33 7.78
C LEU A 92 6.13 -6.49 7.69
N ALA A 93 7.40 -6.22 8.02
CA ALA A 93 8.48 -7.20 7.92
C ALA A 93 8.15 -8.46 8.75
N PRO A 94 8.22 -9.68 8.16
CA PRO A 94 7.85 -10.92 8.85
C PRO A 94 8.66 -11.21 10.12
N ASP A 95 9.90 -10.71 10.16
CA ASP A 95 10.86 -10.87 11.24
C ASP A 95 10.94 -9.67 12.20
N TRP A 96 10.15 -8.62 11.99
CA TRP A 96 10.09 -7.47 12.90
C TRP A 96 9.68 -7.90 14.32
N ASP A 97 10.50 -7.54 15.31
CA ASP A 97 10.35 -7.98 16.70
C ASP A 97 9.27 -7.19 17.47
N GLY A 98 8.93 -5.99 16.99
CA GLY A 98 7.95 -5.10 17.61
C GLY A 98 8.54 -4.08 18.58
N GLU A 99 9.87 -4.04 18.73
CA GLU A 99 10.58 -3.13 19.65
C GLU A 99 11.16 -1.93 18.90
N GLU A 100 11.66 -2.13 17.68
CA GLU A 100 12.15 -1.04 16.82
C GLU A 100 11.01 -0.35 16.04
N GLU A 101 11.18 0.92 15.67
CA GLU A 101 10.24 1.60 14.78
C GLU A 101 10.23 0.90 13.41
N PRO A 102 9.05 0.61 12.82
CA PRO A 102 8.99 0.01 11.51
C PRO A 102 9.55 0.96 10.46
N ARG A 103 10.12 0.39 9.38
CA ARG A 103 10.58 1.21 8.25
C ARG A 103 9.37 1.87 7.58
N THR A 104 9.56 3.14 7.19
CA THR A 104 8.52 3.92 6.53
C THR A 104 9.08 4.82 5.44
N PHE A 105 8.27 5.05 4.41
CA PHE A 105 8.47 6.11 3.42
C PHE A 105 7.10 6.61 2.95
N ARG A 106 7.05 7.72 2.21
CA ARG A 106 5.79 8.19 1.63
C ARG A 106 5.69 7.87 0.17
N CYS A 107 4.48 7.59 -0.31
CA CYS A 107 4.21 7.36 -1.71
C CYS A 107 3.00 8.20 -2.13
N VAL A 108 3.08 8.92 -3.25
CA VAL A 108 1.90 9.58 -3.80
C VAL A 108 0.86 8.54 -4.18
N VAL A 109 -0.42 8.85 -3.98
CA VAL A 109 -1.51 7.88 -4.21
C VAL A 109 -1.52 7.31 -5.65
N ALA A 110 -0.99 8.06 -6.63
CA ALA A 110 -0.89 7.61 -8.02
C ALA A 110 0.06 6.42 -8.21
N GLU A 111 1.03 6.25 -7.31
CA GLU A 111 2.09 5.23 -7.40
C GLU A 111 1.96 4.15 -6.33
N LEU A 112 0.93 4.21 -5.48
CA LEU A 112 0.67 3.19 -4.46
C LEU A 112 0.54 1.79 -5.03
N TRP A 113 0.00 1.65 -6.25
CA TRP A 113 -0.14 0.36 -6.92
C TRP A 113 1.20 -0.35 -7.09
N ALA A 114 2.27 0.40 -7.37
CA ALA A 114 3.58 -0.17 -7.62
C ALA A 114 4.18 -0.70 -6.33
N VAL A 115 4.08 0.07 -5.24
CA VAL A 115 4.52 -0.35 -3.90
C VAL A 115 3.74 -1.58 -3.43
N GLU A 116 2.41 -1.51 -3.48
CA GLU A 116 1.51 -2.55 -2.98
C GLU A 116 1.70 -3.87 -3.73
N ASN A 117 1.65 -3.85 -5.06
CA ASN A 117 1.74 -5.06 -5.87
C ASN A 117 3.12 -5.72 -5.73
N ASN A 118 4.21 -4.95 -5.86
CA ASN A 118 5.56 -5.52 -5.91
C ASN A 118 6.00 -6.07 -4.56
N LEU A 119 5.72 -5.38 -3.46
CA LEU A 119 6.08 -5.87 -2.13
C LEU A 119 5.31 -7.16 -1.82
N ASN A 120 3.98 -7.19 -2.00
CA ASN A 120 3.17 -8.36 -1.63
C ASN A 120 3.46 -9.63 -2.44
N ILE A 121 4.04 -9.51 -3.63
CA ILE A 121 4.46 -10.67 -4.44
C ILE A 121 5.98 -10.90 -4.42
N ALA A 122 6.72 -10.14 -3.61
CA ALA A 122 8.18 -10.18 -3.52
C ALA A 122 8.89 -10.00 -4.89
N ASN A 123 8.38 -9.10 -5.74
CA ASN A 123 9.05 -8.74 -6.99
C ASN A 123 10.10 -7.63 -6.79
N MET A 124 9.94 -6.80 -5.76
CA MET A 124 10.93 -5.81 -5.31
C MET A 124 10.99 -5.82 -3.78
N ASP A 125 12.17 -5.49 -3.24
CA ASP A 125 12.39 -5.40 -1.80
C ASP A 125 12.17 -3.97 -1.30
N TRP A 126 12.15 -3.78 0.02
CA TRP A 126 11.91 -2.47 0.63
C TRP A 126 12.99 -1.45 0.27
N GLU A 127 14.26 -1.88 0.24
CA GLU A 127 15.44 -1.07 -0.04
C GLU A 127 15.42 -0.46 -1.44
N ASP A 128 14.80 -1.13 -2.41
CA ASP A 128 14.65 -0.61 -3.77
C ASP A 128 13.82 0.69 -3.79
N TRP A 129 12.84 0.79 -2.88
CA TRP A 129 12.00 1.99 -2.74
C TRP A 129 12.71 3.11 -1.99
N GLU A 130 13.48 2.78 -0.94
CA GLU A 130 14.29 3.75 -0.21
C GLU A 130 15.33 4.43 -1.11
N GLY A 131 15.88 3.69 -2.08
CA GLY A 131 16.77 4.22 -3.11
C GLY A 131 16.10 5.09 -4.18
N ALA A 132 14.76 5.15 -4.21
CA ALA A 132 13.96 5.84 -5.22
C ALA A 132 13.03 6.92 -4.63
N LEU A 133 13.39 7.49 -3.48
CA LEU A 133 12.69 8.61 -2.85
C LEU A 133 13.24 9.95 -3.35
N ASP A 134 12.35 10.94 -3.48
CA ASP A 134 12.75 12.32 -3.70
C ASP A 134 13.38 12.93 -2.43
N GLU A 135 13.93 14.15 -2.55
CA GLU A 135 14.58 14.88 -1.44
C GLU A 135 13.69 15.04 -0.19
N ASP A 136 12.36 15.01 -0.36
CA ASP A 136 11.38 15.13 0.72
C ASP A 136 10.88 13.78 1.28
N GLY A 137 11.55 12.68 0.90
CA GLY A 137 11.27 11.32 1.37
C GLY A 137 9.99 10.71 0.79
N VAL A 138 9.53 11.22 -0.36
CA VAL A 138 8.31 10.75 -1.02
C VAL A 138 8.67 10.13 -2.37
N HIS A 139 8.16 8.92 -2.61
CA HIS A 139 8.18 8.25 -3.89
C HIS A 139 7.08 8.82 -4.80
N ARG A 140 7.49 9.30 -5.99
CA ARG A 140 6.60 9.90 -7.01
C ARG A 140 6.61 9.15 -8.35
N GLY A 141 7.11 7.91 -8.34
CA GLY A 141 7.24 7.08 -9.52
C GLY A 141 8.66 7.14 -10.09
N LEU A 142 9.00 6.15 -10.90
CA LEU A 142 10.26 6.12 -11.61
C LEU A 142 10.17 7.11 -12.78
N THR A 143 10.64 8.34 -12.61
CA THR A 143 10.80 9.25 -13.74
C THR A 143 11.68 8.60 -14.80
N ARG A 144 11.14 8.41 -16.01
CA ARG A 144 11.93 7.97 -17.17
C ARG A 144 12.86 9.12 -17.59
N GLY A 145 14.09 9.10 -17.08
CA GLY A 145 15.19 10.07 -17.32
C GLY A 145 15.58 10.74 -16.01
N ASP A 146 16.75 10.52 -15.39
CA ASP A 146 18.11 10.55 -15.94
C ASP A 146 19.07 9.54 -15.30
N ASN A 147 18.85 8.23 -15.49
CA ASN A 147 19.92 7.25 -15.33
C ASN A 147 19.94 6.32 -16.54
N VAL A 148 20.74 6.69 -17.54
CA VAL A 148 21.30 5.70 -18.47
C VAL A 148 22.31 4.87 -17.67
N GLN A 149 21.81 3.87 -16.95
CA GLN A 149 22.52 2.62 -16.78
C GLN A 149 21.97 1.69 -17.86
N THR A 150 22.65 1.70 -19.01
CA THR A 150 22.55 0.62 -19.98
C THR A 150 22.83 -0.71 -19.27
N GLY A 151 21.80 -1.51 -19.00
CA GLY A 151 21.98 -2.88 -18.51
C GLY A 151 20.89 -3.46 -17.61
N GLY A 152 19.91 -2.69 -17.15
CA GLY A 152 18.72 -3.22 -16.48
C GLY A 152 17.57 -3.31 -17.47
N GLU A 153 17.23 -4.51 -17.90
CA GLU A 153 15.95 -4.78 -18.56
C GLU A 153 14.83 -4.19 -17.69
N ALA A 154 13.86 -3.49 -18.28
CA ALA A 154 12.63 -3.18 -17.57
C ALA A 154 12.13 -4.50 -16.95
N PRO A 155 11.64 -4.51 -15.69
CA PRO A 155 11.18 -5.74 -15.08
C PRO A 155 10.20 -6.40 -16.06
N PRO A 156 10.37 -7.69 -16.39
CA PRO A 156 9.42 -8.36 -17.25
C PRO A 156 8.07 -8.21 -16.58
N LEU A 157 7.15 -7.51 -17.25
CA LEU A 157 5.73 -7.59 -16.95
C LEU A 157 5.36 -9.06 -17.14
N LEU A 158 5.47 -9.84 -16.07
CA LEU A 158 4.78 -11.10 -15.96
C LEU A 158 3.31 -10.70 -15.95
N LEU A 159 2.74 -10.67 -17.15
CA LEU A 159 1.33 -10.94 -17.40
C LEU A 159 1.08 -12.36 -16.87
N GLY A 160 1.13 -12.51 -15.55
CA GLY A 160 0.65 -13.68 -14.87
C GLY A 160 -0.84 -13.71 -15.16
N GLU A 161 -1.26 -14.71 -15.91
CA GLU A 161 -2.67 -15.02 -16.08
C GLU A 161 -3.33 -14.99 -14.70
N VAL A 162 -4.24 -14.04 -14.50
CA VAL A 162 -5.09 -14.03 -13.31
C VAL A 162 -5.78 -15.40 -13.30
N PRO A 163 -5.59 -16.25 -12.27
CA PRO A 163 -6.29 -17.52 -12.26
C PRO A 163 -7.78 -17.20 -12.22
N VAL A 164 -8.48 -17.55 -13.30
CA VAL A 164 -9.93 -17.52 -13.35
C VAL A 164 -10.41 -18.46 -12.25
N MET A 165 -10.82 -17.90 -11.10
CA MET A 165 -11.58 -18.63 -10.11
C MET A 165 -12.89 -19.06 -10.77
N THR A 166 -12.90 -20.30 -11.26
CA THR A 166 -14.13 -20.97 -11.69
C THR A 166 -15.08 -21.01 -10.51
N LEU A 167 -16.13 -20.17 -10.59
CA LEU A 167 -17.27 -20.23 -9.69
C LEU A 167 -17.85 -21.66 -9.71
N PRO A 168 -18.14 -22.30 -8.57
CA PRO A 168 -18.78 -23.59 -8.56
C PRO A 168 -20.16 -23.46 -9.19
N THR A 169 -20.39 -24.25 -10.26
CA THR A 169 -21.69 -24.37 -10.92
C THR A 169 -22.75 -24.77 -9.89
N LEU A 170 -23.66 -23.85 -9.54
CA LEU A 170 -24.87 -24.22 -8.82
C LEU A 170 -25.69 -25.14 -9.73
N LYS A 171 -25.79 -26.42 -9.35
CA LYS A 171 -26.82 -27.31 -9.91
C LYS A 171 -28.18 -26.75 -9.51
N ARG A 172 -29.00 -26.41 -10.50
CA ARG A 172 -30.43 -26.14 -10.28
C ARG A 172 -31.10 -27.44 -9.80
N PRO A 173 -31.97 -27.39 -8.79
CA PRO A 173 -32.76 -28.56 -8.40
C PRO A 173 -33.85 -28.82 -9.45
N GLU A 174 -34.19 -30.09 -9.57
CA GLU A 174 -35.25 -30.65 -10.44
C GLU A 174 -36.66 -30.27 -9.95
#